data_AF-A0A183II50-F1
#
_entry.id   AF-A0A183II50-F1
#
_cell.length_a   1.000
_cell.length_b   1.000
_cell.length_c   1.000
_cell.angle_alpha   90.00
_cell.angle_beta   90.00
_cell.angle_gamma   90.00
#
_symmetry.space_group_name_H-M   'P 1'
#
loop_
_entity.id
_entity.type
_entity.pdbx_description
1 polymer ?
#
loop_
_entity_poly.entity_id
_entity_poly.type
_entity_poly.pdbx_seq_one_letter_code
_entity_poly.pdbx_strand_id
1 'polypeptide(L)'
;MWSHHTRYGHVPKLKQHLISPVLSVLTDLADDKRLIRKYLRHRILPFLRDIYRRPEVGTSFRNKVVRLMTSVTDVSQLFVVYKSCCLVERFIKYTGFGNAFGMLSARSFLVPKKQDLDEECSPDEDSETEEYAQAKEFINPVTGCYEEPHPNPTDDMSEEQKEYEAMELVKNIDKLMK
;
A
#
# COMPACT_ATOMS: atom_id res chain seq x y z
N MET A 1 -33.68 -3.04 -14.56
CA MET A 1 -33.40 -1.82 -13.78
C MET A 1 -31.91 -1.85 -13.44
N TRP A 2 -31.12 -1.19 -14.29
CA TRP A 2 -29.71 -0.77 -14.18
C TRP A 2 -28.67 -1.70 -13.50
N SER A 3 -28.04 -2.56 -14.30
CA SER A 3 -26.70 -3.10 -14.01
C SER A 3 -25.62 -2.07 -14.40
N HIS A 4 -25.04 -1.39 -13.42
CA HIS A 4 -23.82 -0.60 -13.63
C HIS A 4 -22.61 -1.54 -13.66
N HIS A 5 -22.33 -2.13 -14.83
CA HIS A 5 -21.01 -2.70 -15.10
C HIS A 5 -20.04 -1.55 -15.42
N THR A 6 -19.26 -1.15 -14.43
CA THR A 6 -18.07 -0.32 -14.61
C THR A 6 -17.09 -1.07 -15.51
N ARG A 7 -16.99 -0.64 -16.76
CA ARG A 7 -15.97 -1.11 -17.71
C ARG A 7 -14.59 -0.75 -17.16
N TYR A 8 -13.90 -1.72 -16.60
CA TYR A 8 -12.46 -1.64 -16.39
C TYR A 8 -11.80 -1.40 -17.75
N GLY A 9 -11.23 -0.21 -17.93
CA GLY A 9 -10.55 0.16 -19.17
C GLY A 9 -9.37 -0.77 -19.41
N HIS A 10 -9.47 -1.59 -20.46
CA HIS A 10 -8.35 -2.36 -20.97
C HIS A 10 -7.26 -1.37 -21.42
N VAL A 11 -6.18 -1.26 -20.65
CA VAL A 11 -4.99 -0.52 -21.08
C VAL A 11 -4.38 -1.31 -22.24
N PRO A 12 -4.21 -0.74 -23.45
CA PRO A 12 -3.71 -1.49 -24.59
C PRO A 12 -2.25 -1.91 -24.34
N LYS A 13 -1.97 -3.21 -24.49
CA LYS A 13 -0.65 -3.86 -24.26
C LYS A 13 0.52 -3.14 -24.97
N LEU A 14 0.25 -2.45 -26.08
CA LEU A 14 1.24 -1.70 -26.87
C LEU A 14 1.93 -0.56 -26.09
N LYS A 15 1.26 0.04 -25.10
CA LYS A 15 1.83 1.17 -24.34
C LYS A 15 2.80 0.74 -23.25
N GLN A 16 2.73 -0.50 -22.78
CA GLN A 16 3.51 -0.98 -21.63
C GLN A 16 4.99 -1.20 -21.98
N HIS A 17 5.29 -1.73 -23.18
CA HIS A 17 6.67 -1.91 -23.65
C HIS A 17 7.44 -0.59 -23.79
N LEU A 18 6.74 0.52 -24.05
CA LEU A 18 7.36 1.86 -24.12
C LEU A 18 7.66 2.45 -22.73
N ILE A 19 6.87 2.06 -21.73
CA ILE A 19 6.99 2.59 -20.36
C ILE A 19 8.10 1.85 -19.60
N SER A 20 8.28 0.55 -19.86
CA SER A 20 9.31 -0.28 -19.22
C SER A 20 10.71 0.33 -19.21
N PRO A 21 11.32 0.70 -20.36
CA PRO A 21 12.69 1.23 -20.37
C PRO A 21 12.80 2.57 -19.63
N VAL A 22 11.75 3.40 -19.71
CA VAL A 22 11.71 4.68 -18.99
C VAL A 22 11.71 4.44 -17.48
N LEU A 23 10.89 3.50 -16.99
CA LEU A 23 10.84 3.19 -15.57
C LEU A 23 12.13 2.51 -15.07
N SER A 24 12.79 1.69 -15.90
CA SER A 24 14.11 1.13 -15.58
C SER A 24 15.15 2.23 -15.40
N VAL A 25 15.28 3.15 -16.36
CA VAL A 25 16.22 4.29 -16.25
C VAL A 25 15.92 5.15 -15.02
N LEU A 26 14.65 5.45 -14.75
CA LEU A 26 14.26 6.21 -13.57
C LEU A 26 14.55 5.47 -12.26
N THR A 27 14.49 4.14 -12.27
CA THR A 27 14.85 3.30 -11.13
C THR A 27 16.34 3.44 -10.83
N ASP A 28 17.19 3.30 -11.84
CA ASP A 28 18.64 3.40 -11.70
C ASP A 28 19.05 4.79 -11.21
N LEU A 29 18.45 5.85 -11.79
CA LEU A 29 18.67 7.23 -11.35
C LEU A 29 18.18 7.50 -9.91
N ALA A 30 17.10 6.83 -9.48
CA ALA A 30 16.59 6.93 -8.11
C ALA A 30 17.49 6.21 -7.10
N ASP A 31 18.22 5.19 -7.55
CA ASP A 31 19.21 4.48 -6.73
C ASP A 31 20.47 5.34 -6.58
N ASP A 32 20.97 5.92 -7.68
CA ASP A 32 22.23 6.67 -7.71
C ASP A 32 22.18 8.02 -6.97
N LYS A 33 21.07 8.75 -7.05
CA LYS A 33 20.98 10.14 -6.57
C LYS A 33 19.78 10.36 -5.66
N ARG A 34 20.08 10.61 -4.37
CA ARG A 34 19.06 10.99 -3.36
C ARG A 34 18.17 12.16 -3.80
N LEU A 35 18.71 13.18 -4.48
CA LEU A 35 17.90 14.30 -4.98
C LEU A 35 16.85 13.85 -6.01
N ILE A 36 17.20 12.92 -6.89
CA ILE A 36 16.28 12.35 -7.88
C ILE A 36 15.23 11.51 -7.17
N ARG A 37 15.64 10.67 -6.20
CA ARG A 37 14.73 9.91 -5.34
C ARG A 37 13.69 10.80 -4.66
N LYS A 38 14.13 11.91 -4.06
CA LYS A 38 13.25 12.92 -3.44
C LYS A 38 12.30 13.58 -4.46
N TYR A 39 12.82 13.97 -5.62
CA TYR A 39 12.02 14.59 -6.67
C TYR A 39 10.95 13.64 -7.22
N LEU A 40 11.32 12.41 -7.52
CA LEU A 40 10.40 11.37 -8.00
C LEU A 40 9.33 11.08 -6.97
N ARG A 41 9.67 10.96 -5.70
CA ARG A 41 8.67 10.80 -4.63
C ARG A 41 7.66 11.97 -4.62
N HIS A 42 8.12 13.22 -4.64
CA HIS A 42 7.21 14.38 -4.67
C HIS A 42 6.29 14.40 -5.91
N ARG A 43 6.75 13.86 -7.04
CA ARG A 43 5.98 13.80 -8.29
C ARG A 43 5.03 12.60 -8.35
N ILE A 44 5.49 11.43 -7.90
CA ILE A 44 4.77 10.15 -7.99
C ILE A 44 3.81 9.99 -6.81
N LEU A 45 4.29 10.27 -5.61
CA LEU A 45 3.63 10.11 -4.32
C LEU A 45 3.66 11.45 -3.57
N PRO A 46 2.92 12.47 -4.04
CA PRO A 46 2.82 13.73 -3.33
C PRO A 46 2.21 13.53 -1.93
N PHE A 47 2.37 14.54 -1.07
CA PHE A 47 1.83 14.56 0.29
C PHE A 47 0.39 14.04 0.38
N LEU A 48 0.15 13.20 1.38
CA LEU A 48 -1.05 12.39 1.47
C LEU A 48 -2.24 13.20 2.02
N ARG A 49 -2.97 13.86 1.14
CA ARG A 49 -4.14 14.68 1.53
C ARG A 49 -5.46 13.89 1.59
N ASP A 50 -5.64 12.95 0.65
CA ASP A 50 -6.84 12.13 0.57
C ASP A 50 -6.55 10.74 1.17
N ILE A 51 -7.11 10.52 2.36
CA ILE A 51 -7.04 9.30 3.15
C ILE A 51 -8.36 8.51 3.15
N TYR A 52 -9.45 9.10 2.64
CA TYR A 52 -10.79 8.49 2.70
C TYR A 52 -11.04 7.53 1.53
N ARG A 53 -10.26 7.66 0.45
CA ARG A 53 -10.40 6.84 -0.76
C ARG A 53 -9.25 5.88 -0.93
N ARG A 54 -9.58 4.71 -1.49
CA ARG A 54 -8.60 3.68 -1.86
C ARG A 54 -7.46 4.23 -2.70
N PRO A 55 -6.19 3.87 -2.41
CA PRO A 55 -5.04 4.34 -3.16
C PRO A 55 -5.14 4.12 -4.67
N GLU A 56 -5.82 3.07 -5.13
CA GLU A 56 -6.08 2.76 -6.55
C GLU A 56 -7.28 3.50 -7.16
N VAL A 57 -8.10 4.19 -6.37
CA VAL A 57 -9.33 4.87 -6.82
C VAL A 57 -9.05 6.35 -7.05
N GLY A 58 -9.29 6.81 -8.28
CA GLY A 58 -9.11 8.22 -8.68
C GLY A 58 -8.32 8.39 -9.98
N THR A 59 -8.07 9.65 -10.31
CA THR A 59 -7.43 10.07 -11.57
C THR A 59 -6.03 10.66 -11.38
N SER A 60 -5.57 10.80 -10.13
CA SER A 60 -4.22 11.30 -9.84
C SER A 60 -3.15 10.34 -10.36
N PHE A 61 -1.92 10.84 -10.46
CA PHE A 61 -0.79 10.03 -10.88
C PHE A 61 -0.55 8.84 -9.93
N ARG A 62 -0.58 9.09 -8.61
CA ARG A 62 -0.56 8.06 -7.57
C ARG A 62 -1.57 6.94 -7.86
N ASN A 63 -2.84 7.30 -8.09
CA ASN A 63 -3.88 6.29 -8.28
C ASN A 63 -3.64 5.41 -9.51
N LYS A 64 -3.17 6.01 -10.61
CA LYS A 64 -2.85 5.27 -11.84
C LYS A 64 -1.68 4.33 -11.64
N VAL A 65 -0.65 4.76 -10.91
CA VAL A 65 0.52 3.94 -10.57
C VAL A 65 0.12 2.77 -9.68
N VAL A 66 -0.62 3.01 -8.60
CA VAL A 66 -1.09 1.95 -7.69
C VAL A 66 -1.96 0.93 -8.44
N ARG A 67 -2.85 1.38 -9.33
CA ARG A 67 -3.65 0.48 -10.17
C ARG A 67 -2.81 -0.34 -11.14
N LEU A 68 -1.68 0.21 -11.60
CA LEU A 68 -0.76 -0.53 -12.46
C LEU A 68 -0.02 -1.63 -11.67
N MET A 69 0.28 -1.39 -10.38
CA MET A 69 0.93 -2.38 -9.50
C MET A 69 0.10 -3.65 -9.30
N THR A 70 -1.23 -3.52 -9.30
CA THR A 70 -2.15 -4.66 -9.12
C THR A 70 -2.68 -5.22 -10.43
N SER A 71 -2.28 -4.65 -11.57
CA SER A 71 -2.63 -5.21 -12.88
C SER A 71 -1.75 -6.42 -13.21
N VAL A 72 -2.19 -7.30 -14.12
CA VAL A 72 -1.53 -8.57 -14.52
C VAL A 72 -0.20 -8.35 -15.28
N THR A 73 0.42 -7.18 -15.13
CA THR A 73 1.67 -6.79 -15.79
C THR A 73 2.87 -7.09 -14.92
N ASP A 74 4.05 -7.11 -15.54
CA ASP A 74 5.33 -7.30 -14.85
C ASP A 74 5.58 -6.16 -13.83
N VAL A 75 5.31 -6.45 -12.56
CA VAL A 75 5.53 -5.58 -11.39
C VAL A 75 6.97 -5.07 -11.27
N SER A 76 7.92 -5.73 -11.93
CA SER A 76 9.33 -5.31 -11.98
C SER A 76 9.52 -3.88 -12.46
N GLN A 77 8.62 -3.38 -13.31
CA GLN A 77 8.73 -2.05 -13.90
C GLN A 77 8.37 -0.94 -12.89
N LEU A 78 7.59 -1.22 -11.84
CA LEU A 78 7.16 -0.21 -10.87
C LEU A 78 8.10 -0.06 -9.67
N PHE A 79 9.27 -0.70 -9.73
CA PHE A 79 10.25 -0.67 -8.66
C PHE A 79 10.78 0.74 -8.35
N VAL A 80 10.77 1.66 -9.34
CA VAL A 80 11.07 3.09 -9.12
C VAL A 80 10.20 3.70 -8.00
N VAL A 81 8.95 3.26 -7.86
CA VAL A 81 8.02 3.79 -6.86
C VAL A 81 8.44 3.35 -5.46
N TYR A 82 8.80 2.08 -5.31
CA TYR A 82 9.36 1.54 -4.07
C TYR A 82 10.68 2.25 -3.70
N LYS A 83 11.63 2.30 -4.64
CA LYS A 83 12.92 2.95 -4.44
C LYS A 83 12.75 4.43 -4.08
N SER A 84 11.78 5.13 -4.67
CA SER A 84 11.47 6.52 -4.30
C SER A 84 11.04 6.70 -2.83
N CYS A 85 10.43 5.69 -2.21
CA CYS A 85 9.98 5.75 -0.82
C CYS A 85 11.08 5.54 0.20
N CYS A 86 12.18 4.88 -0.19
CA CYS A 86 13.32 4.54 0.67
C CYS A 86 12.98 3.51 1.78
N LEU A 87 11.78 3.57 2.37
CA LEU A 87 11.29 2.68 3.43
C LEU A 87 10.01 1.92 3.02
N VAL A 88 9.92 0.65 3.44
CA VAL A 88 8.76 -0.22 3.21
C VAL A 88 7.50 0.34 3.88
N GLU A 89 7.60 0.84 5.12
CA GLU A 89 6.47 1.42 5.85
C GLU A 89 5.89 2.63 5.12
N ARG A 90 6.77 3.52 4.64
CA ARG A 90 6.36 4.68 3.84
C ARG A 90 5.69 4.22 2.55
N PHE A 91 6.23 3.20 1.90
CA PHE A 91 5.63 2.63 0.71
C PHE A 91 4.22 2.07 0.96
N ILE A 92 4.03 1.34 2.07
CA ILE A 92 2.72 0.81 2.50
C ILE A 92 1.75 1.96 2.81
N LYS A 93 2.19 3.01 3.50
CA LYS A 93 1.36 4.20 3.78
C LYS A 93 0.72 4.80 2.52
N TYR A 94 1.44 4.85 1.40
CA TYR A 94 0.93 5.45 0.17
C TYR A 94 0.13 4.50 -0.72
N THR A 95 0.30 3.19 -0.56
CA THR A 95 -0.22 2.19 -1.50
C THR A 95 -1.24 1.25 -0.87
N GLY A 96 -1.19 1.03 0.45
CA GLY A 96 -1.90 -0.05 1.13
C GLY A 96 -1.19 -1.39 0.93
N PHE A 97 -1.08 -2.20 1.97
CA PHE A 97 -0.36 -3.47 1.92
C PHE A 97 -0.95 -4.41 0.86
N GLY A 98 -2.27 -4.42 0.66
CA GLY A 98 -2.91 -5.25 -0.36
C GLY A 98 -2.43 -4.94 -1.78
N ASN A 99 -2.20 -3.67 -2.11
CA ASN A 99 -1.66 -3.26 -3.40
C ASN A 99 -0.13 -3.48 -3.48
N ALA A 100 0.59 -3.30 -2.37
CA ALA A 100 2.03 -3.47 -2.28
C ALA A 100 2.48 -4.94 -2.33
N PHE A 101 1.65 -5.86 -1.84
CA PHE A 101 2.00 -7.25 -1.56
C PHE A 101 2.64 -7.95 -2.76
N GLY A 102 2.04 -7.84 -3.96
CA GLY A 102 2.56 -8.49 -5.16
C GLY A 102 4.00 -8.08 -5.49
N MET A 103 4.32 -6.79 -5.32
CA MET A 103 5.66 -6.27 -5.58
C MET A 103 6.64 -6.59 -4.44
N LEU A 104 6.20 -6.54 -3.17
CA LEU A 104 7.02 -6.91 -2.02
C LEU A 104 7.35 -8.41 -2.02
N SER A 105 6.40 -9.26 -2.41
CA SER A 105 6.57 -10.72 -2.52
C SER A 105 7.54 -11.10 -3.63
N ALA A 106 7.43 -10.47 -4.80
CA ALA A 106 8.24 -10.80 -5.97
C ALA A 106 9.75 -10.56 -5.76
N ARG A 107 10.13 -9.76 -4.75
CA ARG A 107 11.53 -9.39 -4.49
C ARG A 107 12.00 -9.68 -3.06
N SER A 108 11.32 -10.61 -2.38
CA SER A 108 11.67 -11.07 -1.04
C SER A 108 11.69 -9.99 0.04
N PHE A 109 10.98 -8.88 -0.15
CA PHE A 109 10.85 -7.80 0.83
C PHE A 109 9.80 -8.09 1.92
N LEU A 110 9.06 -9.19 1.80
CA LEU A 110 8.11 -9.65 2.83
C LEU A 110 8.79 -10.19 4.09
N VAL A 111 10.03 -10.65 3.96
CA VAL A 111 10.84 -11.06 5.11
C VAL A 111 11.64 -9.85 5.54
N PRO A 112 11.45 -9.31 6.76
CA PRO A 112 12.33 -8.29 7.30
C PRO A 112 13.73 -8.90 7.46
N LYS A 113 14.56 -8.77 6.42
CA LYS A 113 15.99 -8.98 6.58
C LYS A 113 16.50 -7.77 7.35
N LYS A 114 17.17 -8.02 8.48
CA LYS A 114 18.18 -7.09 9.03
C LYS A 114 19.26 -6.93 7.96
N GLN A 115 19.05 -6.05 7.00
CA GLN A 115 20.06 -5.67 6.03
C GLN A 115 20.00 -4.16 6.00
N ASP A 116 20.96 -3.52 6.68
CA ASP A 116 21.85 -2.41 6.30
C ASP A 116 21.39 -1.38 5.23
N LEU A 117 20.11 -1.32 4.87
CA LEU A 117 19.52 -0.32 3.97
C LEU A 117 19.17 0.98 4.74
N ASP A 118 19.36 0.97 6.06
CA ASP A 118 18.99 2.07 6.96
C ASP A 118 19.98 3.25 6.91
N GLU A 119 21.20 3.07 6.38
CA GLU A 119 22.19 4.17 6.37
C GLU A 119 21.91 5.25 5.30
N GLU A 120 21.11 4.97 4.27
CA GLU A 120 20.84 5.93 3.19
C GLU A 120 19.47 6.65 3.28
N CYS A 121 18.58 6.21 4.14
CA CYS A 121 17.24 6.75 4.26
C CYS A 121 17.17 7.71 5.44
N SER A 122 17.32 9.01 5.18
CA SER A 122 17.18 10.01 6.24
C SER A 122 15.78 9.94 6.87
N PRO A 123 15.68 9.84 8.20
CA PRO A 123 14.40 9.91 8.92
C PRO A 123 13.76 11.31 8.82
N ASP A 124 14.55 12.37 8.59
CA ASP A 124 14.15 13.79 8.64
C ASP A 124 13.20 14.30 7.53
N GLU A 125 12.54 13.42 6.79
CA GLU A 125 11.59 13.82 5.75
C GLU A 125 10.18 13.47 6.22
N ASP A 126 9.66 14.31 7.12
CA ASP A 126 8.25 14.32 7.55
C ASP A 126 7.35 14.48 6.32
N SER A 127 7.01 13.33 5.75
CA SER A 127 6.03 13.19 4.69
C SER A 127 4.62 13.09 5.29
N GLU A 128 4.51 13.25 6.61
CA GLU A 128 3.27 13.22 7.36
C GLU A 128 2.58 14.58 7.22
N THR A 129 1.41 14.54 6.59
CA THR A 129 0.46 15.64 6.58
C THR A 129 -0.33 15.66 7.88
N GLU A 130 -0.78 16.83 8.32
CA GLU A 130 -1.59 16.96 9.53
C GLU A 130 -2.83 16.06 9.46
N GLU A 131 -3.45 15.93 8.29
CA GLU A 131 -4.60 15.06 8.08
C GLU A 131 -4.27 13.57 8.33
N TYR A 132 -3.09 13.12 7.91
CA TYR A 132 -2.67 11.73 8.14
C TYR A 132 -2.30 11.48 9.60
N ALA A 133 -1.63 12.44 10.26
CA ALA A 133 -1.21 12.29 11.65
C ALA A 133 -2.41 12.12 12.59
N GLN A 134 -3.50 12.87 12.35
CA GLN A 134 -4.73 12.78 13.14
C GLN A 134 -5.50 11.48 12.91
N ALA A 135 -5.45 10.94 11.69
CA ALA A 135 -6.25 9.78 11.30
C ALA A 135 -5.47 8.46 11.31
N LYS A 136 -4.18 8.48 11.67
CA LYS A 136 -3.27 7.33 11.59
C LYS A 136 -3.80 6.08 12.29
N GLU A 137 -4.48 6.25 13.41
CA GLU A 137 -5.08 5.17 14.21
C GLU A 137 -6.25 4.48 13.50
N PHE A 138 -6.94 5.19 12.62
CA PHE A 138 -8.13 4.71 11.91
C PHE A 138 -7.82 4.28 10.47
N ILE A 139 -6.56 4.35 10.05
CA ILE A 139 -6.16 3.92 8.71
C ILE A 139 -5.87 2.42 8.73
N ASN A 140 -6.63 1.66 7.96
CA ASN A 140 -6.37 0.24 7.78
C ASN A 140 -5.10 0.06 6.94
N PRO A 141 -4.05 -0.62 7.46
CA PRO A 141 -2.78 -0.79 6.75
C PRO A 141 -2.90 -1.67 5.49
N VAL A 142 -3.93 -2.53 5.41
CA VAL A 142 -4.20 -3.37 4.24
C VAL A 142 -4.77 -2.55 3.10
N THR A 143 -5.79 -1.74 3.37
CA THR A 143 -6.49 -0.95 2.35
C THR A 143 -5.83 0.41 2.10
N GLY A 144 -5.02 0.91 3.04
CA GLY A 144 -4.41 2.23 2.98
C GLY A 144 -5.44 3.37 3.08
N CYS A 145 -6.60 3.10 3.69
CA CYS A 145 -7.72 4.03 3.81
C CYS A 145 -8.16 4.21 5.25
N TYR A 146 -8.73 5.37 5.52
CA TYR A 146 -9.55 5.59 6.70
C TYR A 146 -10.74 4.62 6.69
N GLU A 147 -10.89 3.89 7.79
CA GLU A 147 -12.05 3.07 8.09
C GLU A 147 -12.71 3.62 9.35
N GLU A 148 -14.01 3.84 9.30
CA GLU A 148 -14.76 4.29 10.48
C GLU A 148 -14.62 3.23 11.58
N PRO A 149 -14.48 3.63 12.85
CA PRO A 149 -14.46 2.69 13.96
C PRO A 149 -15.71 1.82 13.90
N HIS A 150 -15.53 0.52 13.69
CA HIS A 150 -16.64 -0.40 13.77
C HIS A 150 -17.12 -0.50 15.23
N PRO A 151 -18.44 -0.56 15.48
CA PRO A 151 -18.94 -0.86 16.81
C PRO A 151 -18.36 -2.20 17.28
N ASN A 152 -18.14 -2.36 18.58
CA ASN A 152 -17.59 -3.63 19.06
C ASN A 152 -18.61 -4.72 18.74
N PRO A 153 -18.19 -5.84 18.11
CA PRO A 153 -19.10 -6.92 17.75
C PRO A 153 -19.79 -7.55 18.97
N THR A 154 -19.30 -7.26 20.18
CA THR A 154 -19.82 -7.75 21.46
C THR A 154 -20.74 -6.76 22.17
N ASP A 155 -21.01 -5.57 21.64
CA ASP A 155 -21.83 -4.56 22.31
C ASP A 155 -23.31 -5.01 22.46
N ASP A 156 -23.84 -5.79 21.51
CA ASP A 156 -25.21 -6.32 21.53
C ASP A 156 -25.35 -7.69 22.22
N MET A 157 -24.26 -8.25 22.76
CA MET A 157 -24.25 -9.60 23.35
C MET A 157 -24.40 -9.58 24.88
N SER A 158 -25.09 -10.58 25.42
CA SER A 158 -25.12 -10.80 26.87
C SER A 158 -23.77 -11.32 27.38
N GLU A 159 -23.52 -11.20 28.69
CA GLU A 159 -22.26 -11.64 29.30
C GLU A 159 -22.05 -13.17 29.16
N GLU A 160 -23.12 -13.95 29.28
CA GLU A 160 -23.10 -15.40 29.05
C GLU A 160 -22.75 -15.76 27.60
N GLN A 161 -23.27 -15.00 26.62
CA GLN A 161 -22.95 -15.21 25.20
C GLN A 161 -21.48 -14.88 24.91
N LYS A 162 -20.94 -13.82 25.52
CA LYS A 162 -19.53 -13.46 25.39
C LYS A 162 -18.62 -14.57 25.91
N GLU A 163 -18.95 -15.17 27.05
CA GLU A 163 -18.17 -16.29 27.61
C GLU A 163 -18.23 -17.53 26.71
N TYR A 164 -19.39 -17.84 26.14
CA TYR A 164 -19.55 -18.97 25.22
C TYR A 164 -18.70 -18.81 23.96
N GLU A 165 -18.79 -17.65 23.29
CA GLU A 165 -18.00 -17.37 22.09
C GLU A 165 -16.49 -17.32 22.39
N ALA A 166 -16.09 -16.83 23.55
CA ALA A 166 -14.69 -16.84 23.97
C ALA A 166 -14.15 -18.28 24.10
N MET A 167 -14.92 -19.20 24.69
CA MET A 167 -14.54 -20.61 24.76
C MET A 167 -14.49 -21.27 23.37
N GLU A 168 -15.42 -20.91 22.49
CA GLU A 168 -15.43 -21.41 21.11
C GLU A 168 -14.20 -20.93 20.31
N LEU A 169 -13.83 -19.65 20.47
CA LEU A 169 -12.62 -19.06 19.89
C LEU A 169 -11.36 -19.81 20.34
N VAL A 170 -11.18 -20.06 21.64
CA VAL A 170 -10.03 -20.81 22.18
C VAL A 170 -9.97 -22.21 21.56
N LYS A 171 -11.12 -22.90 21.46
CA LYS A 171 -11.21 -24.23 20.85
C LYS A 171 -10.82 -24.21 19.37
N ASN A 172 -11.19 -23.16 18.64
CA ASN A 172 -10.84 -23.01 17.23
C ASN A 172 -9.35 -22.70 17.04
N ILE A 173 -8.75 -21.91 17.93
CA ILE A 173 -7.29 -21.67 17.93
C ILE A 173 -6.53 -22.98 18.20
N ASP A 174 -6.92 -23.76 19.21
CA ASP A 174 -6.27 -25.05 19.52
C ASP A 174 -6.30 -26.03 18.33
N LYS A 175 -7.38 -26.02 17.54
CA LYS A 175 -7.48 -26.84 16.31
C LYS A 175 -6.53 -26.39 15.20
N LEU A 176 -6.20 -25.10 15.12
CA LEU A 176 -5.28 -24.56 14.11
C LEU A 176 -3.81 -24.70 14.51
N MET A 177 -3.53 -24.87 15.80
CA MET A 177 -2.19 -25.04 16.35
C MET A 177 -1.73 -26.52 16.43
N LYS A 178 -2.63 -27.47 16.15
CA LYS A 178 -2.34 -28.91 15.99
C LYS A 178 -2.15 -29.25 14.52
#